data_AF-A0A971GGJ6-F1
#
_entry.id   AF-A0A971GGJ6-F1
#
_cell.length_a   1.000
_cell.length_b   1.000
_cell.length_c   1.000
_cell.angle_alpha   90.00
_cell.angle_beta   90.00
_cell.angle_gamma   90.00
#
_symmetry.space_group_name_H-M   'P 1'
#
loop_
_entity.id
_entity.type
_entity.pdbx_description
1 polymer ?
#
loop_
_entity_poly.entity_id
_entity_poly.type
_entity_poly.pdbx_seq_one_letter_code
_entity_poly.pdbx_strand_id
1 'polypeptide(L)'
;RWMQGHTDCAIRYLPKLFKKAFKEADLKAFDCAIYLFQPIRFICFGLAMLFSWSEVVYPAAPFYIIGYAFTNEVWSVIVLVQLLFGPLVVLFDKKWDMKIILGFFIYPFYCFTWLPVTIAGIKDAGRKEWIHTRHTRDISIDEVERL
;
A
#
# COMPACT_ATOMS: atom_id res chain seq x y z
N ARG A 1 -4.40 12.13 6.23
CA ARG A 1 -5.34 12.64 5.20
C ARG A 1 -5.75 11.56 4.21
N TRP A 2 -4.88 11.13 3.29
CA TRP A 2 -5.27 10.13 2.28
C TRP A 2 -5.73 8.80 2.88
N MET A 3 -4.97 8.28 3.85
CA MET A 3 -5.36 7.05 4.55
C MET A 3 -6.65 7.19 5.39
N GLN A 4 -6.94 8.37 5.93
CA GLN A 4 -8.20 8.64 6.63
C GLN A 4 -9.37 8.57 5.65
N GLY A 5 -9.24 9.20 4.48
CA GLY A 5 -10.24 9.13 3.41
C GLY A 5 -10.41 7.71 2.86
N HIS A 6 -9.31 6.99 2.67
CA HIS A 6 -9.36 5.58 2.25
C HIS A 6 -10.09 4.71 3.29
N THR A 7 -9.84 4.93 4.58
CA THR A 7 -10.53 4.22 5.68
C THR A 7 -12.02 4.58 5.73
N ASP A 8 -12.39 5.86 5.58
CA ASP A 8 -13.80 6.29 5.51
C ASP A 8 -14.52 5.64 4.33
N CYS A 9 -13.87 5.58 3.16
CA CYS A 9 -14.39 4.86 2.00
C CYS A 9 -14.56 3.37 2.27
N ALA A 10 -13.57 2.71 2.87
CA ALA A 10 -13.63 1.30 3.23
C ALA A 10 -14.82 1.02 4.15
N ILE A 11 -14.97 1.79 5.24
CA ILE A 11 -16.08 1.62 6.20
C ILE A 11 -17.45 1.75 5.52
N ARG A 12 -17.62 2.70 4.60
CA ARG A 12 -18.91 2.99 3.95
C ARG A 12 -19.27 2.07 2.79
N TYR A 13 -18.27 1.65 2.00
CA TYR A 13 -18.48 1.02 0.71
C TYR A 13 -18.06 -0.44 0.66
N LEU A 14 -17.14 -0.90 1.51
CA LEU A 14 -16.67 -2.29 1.49
C LEU A 14 -17.82 -3.32 1.57
N PRO A 15 -18.83 -3.20 2.47
CA PRO A 15 -19.93 -4.17 2.52
C PRO A 15 -20.81 -4.12 1.28
N LYS A 16 -21.01 -2.91 0.71
CA LYS A 16 -21.83 -2.71 -0.49
C LYS A 16 -21.15 -3.29 -1.73
N LEU A 17 -19.83 -3.14 -1.84
CA LEU A 17 -19.03 -3.67 -2.92
C LEU A 17 -18.99 -5.20 -2.90
N PHE A 18 -18.79 -5.84 -1.75
CA PHE A 18 -18.88 -7.30 -1.67
C PHE A 18 -20.28 -7.81 -1.98
N LYS A 19 -21.32 -7.16 -1.45
CA LYS A 19 -22.70 -7.53 -1.77
C LYS A 19 -22.96 -7.46 -3.28
N LYS A 20 -22.48 -6.41 -3.95
CA LYS A 20 -22.59 -6.27 -5.40
C LYS A 20 -21.78 -7.33 -6.14
N ALA A 21 -20.51 -7.50 -5.77
CA ALA A 21 -19.59 -8.47 -6.36
C ALA A 21 -20.17 -9.89 -6.40
N PHE A 22 -20.70 -10.37 -5.27
CA PHE A 22 -21.24 -11.73 -5.18
C PHE A 22 -22.66 -11.86 -5.76
N LYS A 23 -23.51 -10.83 -5.64
CA LYS A 23 -24.88 -10.90 -6.16
C LYS A 23 -24.93 -10.78 -7.68
N GLU A 24 -24.10 -9.92 -8.25
CA GLU A 24 -24.12 -9.58 -9.67
C GLU A 24 -22.94 -10.19 -10.44
N ALA A 25 -22.09 -10.98 -9.78
CA ALA A 25 -20.83 -11.48 -10.33
C ALA A 25 -19.94 -10.37 -10.93
N ASP A 26 -20.00 -9.17 -10.35
CA ASP A 26 -19.26 -8.00 -10.82
C ASP A 26 -17.80 -8.05 -10.35
N LEU A 27 -16.90 -8.46 -11.24
CA LEU A 27 -15.47 -8.53 -11.00
C LEU A 27 -14.83 -7.17 -10.68
N LYS A 28 -15.39 -6.06 -11.20
CA LYS A 28 -14.86 -4.72 -10.92
C LYS A 28 -15.17 -4.32 -9.48
N ALA A 29 -16.39 -4.62 -9.03
CA ALA A 29 -16.79 -4.39 -7.65
C ALA A 29 -15.96 -5.25 -6.68
N PHE A 30 -15.65 -6.49 -7.08
CA PHE A 30 -14.79 -7.39 -6.31
C PHE A 30 -13.36 -6.86 -6.17
N ASP A 31 -12.75 -6.45 -7.28
CA ASP A 31 -11.39 -5.87 -7.29
C ASP A 31 -11.31 -4.61 -6.41
N CYS A 32 -12.27 -3.70 -6.56
CA CYS A 32 -12.36 -2.51 -5.70
C CYS A 32 -12.55 -2.86 -4.21
N ALA A 33 -13.27 -3.93 -3.90
CA ALA A 33 -13.44 -4.39 -2.52
C ALA A 33 -12.12 -4.94 -1.95
N ILE A 34 -11.37 -5.71 -2.73
CA ILE A 34 -10.03 -6.21 -2.34
C ILE A 34 -9.07 -5.04 -2.14
N TYR A 35 -9.09 -4.04 -3.02
CA TYR A 35 -8.29 -2.83 -2.90
C TYR A 35 -8.54 -2.10 -1.58
N LEU A 36 -9.80 -1.93 -1.17
CA LEU A 36 -10.15 -1.27 0.09
C LEU A 36 -9.73 -2.07 1.35
N PHE A 37 -9.44 -3.37 1.22
CA PHE A 37 -8.88 -4.20 2.29
C PHE A 37 -7.37 -3.99 2.50
N GLN A 38 -6.68 -3.35 1.55
CA GLN A 38 -5.23 -3.20 1.54
C GLN A 38 -4.64 -2.57 2.83
N PRO A 39 -5.25 -1.57 3.48
CA PRO A 39 -4.73 -1.01 4.74
C PRO A 39 -4.65 -2.04 5.87
N ILE A 40 -5.67 -2.90 5.99
CA ILE A 40 -5.70 -3.97 6.99
C ILE A 40 -4.58 -4.97 6.68
N ARG A 41 -4.43 -5.33 5.40
CA ARG A 41 -3.33 -6.19 4.93
C ARG A 41 -1.97 -5.61 5.34
N PHE A 42 -1.72 -4.31 5.13
CA PHE A 42 -0.47 -3.68 5.55
C PHE A 42 -0.21 -3.78 7.05
N ILE A 43 -1.22 -3.58 7.90
CA ILE A 43 -1.07 -3.76 9.34
C ILE A 43 -0.73 -5.21 9.68
N CYS A 44 -1.45 -6.18 9.10
CA CYS A 44 -1.18 -7.60 9.31
C CYS A 44 0.24 -7.99 8.90
N PHE A 45 0.71 -7.55 7.73
CA PHE A 45 2.09 -7.80 7.28
C PHE A 45 3.12 -7.11 8.18
N GLY A 46 2.86 -5.87 8.62
CA GLY A 46 3.75 -5.17 9.55
C GLY A 46 3.87 -5.88 10.90
N LEU A 47 2.74 -6.33 11.47
CA LEU A 47 2.74 -7.12 12.70
C LEU A 47 3.42 -8.47 12.52
N ALA A 48 3.14 -9.16 11.41
CA ALA A 48 3.78 -10.43 11.10
C ALA A 48 5.31 -10.30 10.99
N MET A 49 5.80 -9.24 10.34
CA MET A 49 7.23 -8.91 10.28
C MET A 49 7.83 -8.73 11.68
N LEU A 50 7.17 -7.96 12.57
CA LEU A 50 7.62 -7.76 13.94
C LEU A 50 7.68 -9.07 14.73
N PHE A 51 6.69 -9.93 14.57
CA PHE A 51 6.67 -11.25 15.20
C PHE A 51 7.75 -12.17 14.66
N SER A 52 8.01 -12.19 13.35
CA SER A 52 9.14 -12.97 12.79
C SER A 52 10.48 -12.50 13.33
N TRP A 53 10.69 -11.20 13.51
CA TRP A 53 11.92 -10.72 14.14
C TRP A 53 12.05 -11.10 15.62
N SER A 54 10.93 -11.34 16.31
CA SER A 54 10.98 -11.82 17.69
C SER A 54 11.62 -13.20 17.83
N GLU A 55 11.60 -14.03 16.77
CA GLU A 55 12.28 -15.33 16.75
C GLU A 55 13.80 -15.21 16.87
N VAL A 56 14.39 -14.09 16.44
CA VAL A 56 15.83 -13.81 16.63
C VAL A 56 16.17 -13.74 18.13
N VAL A 57 15.22 -13.27 18.95
CA VAL A 57 15.38 -13.12 20.40
C VAL A 57 14.85 -14.35 21.14
N TYR A 58 13.79 -15.00 20.62
CA TYR A 58 13.13 -16.15 21.22
C TYR A 58 12.99 -17.30 20.20
N PRO A 59 14.07 -18.06 19.91
CA PRO A 59 14.05 -19.13 18.91
C PRO A 59 13.10 -20.29 19.21
N ALA A 60 12.66 -20.43 20.46
CA ALA A 60 11.78 -21.51 20.92
C ALA A 60 10.28 -21.23 20.67
N ALA A 61 9.92 -20.05 20.15
CA ALA A 61 8.54 -19.67 19.86
C ALA A 61 8.37 -19.28 18.38
N PRO A 62 8.42 -20.25 17.45
CA PRO A 62 8.29 -19.96 16.02
C PRO A 62 6.89 -19.42 15.69
N PHE A 63 6.83 -18.29 15.00
CA PHE A 63 5.62 -17.62 14.55
C PHE A 63 5.32 -18.05 13.11
N TYR A 64 4.34 -18.94 12.95
CA TYR A 64 3.95 -19.40 11.63
C TYR A 64 3.16 -18.31 10.88
N ILE A 65 3.75 -17.73 9.85
CA ILE A 65 3.06 -16.85 8.90
C ILE A 65 2.64 -17.69 7.70
N ILE A 66 1.51 -17.33 7.06
CA ILE A 66 1.05 -17.91 5.78
C ILE A 66 2.15 -17.91 4.70
N GLY A 67 3.21 -17.12 4.86
CA GLY A 67 4.41 -17.21 4.04
C GLY A 67 5.00 -18.63 3.96
N TYR A 68 4.92 -19.44 5.00
CA TYR A 68 5.38 -20.83 4.95
C TYR A 68 4.46 -21.78 4.15
N ALA A 69 3.30 -21.31 3.65
CA ALA A 69 2.42 -22.11 2.82
C ALA A 69 2.96 -22.34 1.40
N PHE A 70 3.96 -21.56 0.97
CA PHE A 70 4.63 -21.70 -0.32
C PHE A 70 6.09 -22.10 -0.14
N THR A 71 6.65 -22.82 -1.11
CA THR A 71 8.08 -23.16 -1.09
C THR A 71 8.94 -21.90 -1.27
N ASN A 72 10.19 -21.96 -0.84
CA ASN A 72 11.13 -20.82 -0.88
C ASN A 72 11.32 -20.28 -2.30
N GLU A 73 11.26 -21.15 -3.31
CA GLU A 73 11.41 -20.80 -4.72
C GLU A 73 10.24 -19.94 -5.19
N VAL A 74 9.01 -20.34 -4.85
CA VAL A 74 7.79 -19.58 -5.18
C VAL A 74 7.84 -18.20 -4.54
N TRP A 75 8.25 -18.11 -3.28
CA TRP A 75 8.39 -16.81 -2.62
C TRP A 75 9.45 -15.93 -3.27
N SER A 76 10.59 -16.51 -3.62
CA SER A 76 11.68 -15.79 -4.28
C SER A 76 11.21 -15.18 -5.61
N VAL A 77 10.42 -15.92 -6.39
CA VAL A 77 9.81 -15.42 -7.63
C VAL A 77 8.86 -14.26 -7.36
N ILE A 78 7.96 -14.38 -6.37
CA ILE A 78 7.02 -13.30 -6.03
C ILE A 78 7.77 -12.03 -5.62
N VAL A 79 8.78 -12.15 -4.73
CA VAL A 79 9.61 -11.02 -4.28
C VAL A 79 10.37 -10.40 -5.46
N LEU A 80 10.93 -11.22 -6.35
CA LEU A 80 11.64 -10.75 -7.54
C LEU A 80 10.74 -9.94 -8.46
N VAL A 81 9.54 -10.45 -8.77
CA VAL A 81 8.57 -9.74 -9.61
C VAL A 81 8.14 -8.42 -8.95
N GLN A 82 7.84 -8.45 -7.65
CA GLN A 82 7.44 -7.25 -6.89
C GLN A 82 8.55 -6.18 -6.88
N LEU A 83 9.81 -6.59 -6.73
CA LEU A 83 10.97 -5.69 -6.70
C LEU A 83 11.28 -5.10 -8.07
N LEU A 84 11.18 -5.89 -9.14
CA LEU A 84 11.52 -5.46 -10.50
C LEU A 84 10.41 -4.67 -11.19
N PHE A 85 9.16 -4.82 -10.76
CA PHE A 85 8.02 -4.18 -11.44
C PHE A 85 8.19 -2.65 -11.59
N GLY A 86 8.53 -1.95 -10.50
CA GLY A 86 8.74 -0.49 -10.53
C GLY A 86 9.87 -0.07 -11.49
N PRO A 87 11.09 -0.62 -11.35
CA PRO A 87 12.19 -0.36 -12.29
C PRO A 87 11.85 -0.67 -13.76
N LEU A 88 11.14 -1.76 -14.02
CA LEU A 88 10.73 -2.14 -15.38
C LEU A 88 9.73 -1.14 -15.99
N VAL A 89 8.81 -0.59 -15.19
CA VAL A 89 7.89 0.48 -15.64
C VAL A 89 8.66 1.75 -15.99
N VAL A 90 9.61 2.17 -15.14
CA VAL A 90 10.46 3.33 -15.44
C VAL A 90 11.30 3.10 -16.70
N LEU A 91 11.77 1.87 -16.90
CA LEU A 91 12.47 1.47 -18.12
C LEU A 91 11.60 1.60 -19.37
N PHE A 92 10.36 1.12 -19.29
CA PHE A 92 9.40 1.18 -20.38
C PHE A 92 9.04 2.62 -20.74
N ASP A 93 8.83 3.48 -19.74
CA ASP A 93 8.51 4.90 -19.92
C ASP A 93 9.71 5.75 -20.39
N LYS A 94 10.93 5.18 -20.44
CA LYS A 94 12.19 5.86 -20.79
C LYS A 94 12.52 7.08 -19.90
N LYS A 95 11.95 7.15 -18.70
CA LYS A 95 12.13 8.26 -17.74
C LYS A 95 13.30 8.00 -16.79
N TRP A 96 14.47 7.64 -17.31
CA TRP A 96 15.62 7.34 -16.47
C TRP A 96 16.29 8.60 -15.94
N ASP A 97 16.32 8.75 -14.62
CA ASP A 97 17.10 9.75 -13.90
C ASP A 97 17.79 9.06 -12.71
N MET A 98 19.01 9.48 -12.38
CA MET A 98 19.74 9.01 -11.20
C MET A 98 18.93 9.25 -9.91
N LYS A 99 18.12 10.31 -9.86
CA LYS A 99 17.20 10.58 -8.74
C LYS A 99 16.17 9.48 -8.54
N ILE A 100 15.67 8.90 -9.63
CA ILE A 100 14.65 7.83 -9.60
C ILE A 100 15.28 6.54 -9.08
N ILE A 101 16.51 6.23 -9.53
CA ILE A 101 17.27 5.08 -9.03
C ILE A 101 17.50 5.19 -7.52
N LEU A 102 17.97 6.35 -7.04
CA LEU A 102 18.13 6.61 -5.61
C LEU A 102 16.79 6.49 -4.86
N GLY A 103 15.70 6.95 -5.48
CA GLY A 103 14.34 6.79 -4.98
C GLY A 103 13.97 5.34 -4.72
N PHE A 104 14.33 4.40 -5.59
CA PHE A 104 14.08 2.97 -5.37
C PHE A 104 14.83 2.39 -4.17
N PHE A 105 16.03 2.89 -3.84
CA PHE A 105 16.75 2.48 -2.63
C PHE A 105 16.16 3.07 -1.35
N ILE A 106 15.64 4.30 -1.42
CA ILE A 106 14.99 4.97 -0.27
C ILE A 106 13.57 4.41 -0.04
N TYR A 107 12.90 3.97 -1.09
CA TYR A 107 11.49 3.54 -1.06
C TYR A 107 11.18 2.45 -0.02
N PRO A 108 11.97 1.37 0.15
CA PRO A 108 11.75 0.39 1.21
C PRO A 108 11.74 1.00 2.62
N PHE A 109 12.59 1.98 2.89
CA PHE A 109 12.61 2.68 4.17
C PHE A 109 11.35 3.52 4.36
N TYR A 110 10.91 4.19 3.29
CA TYR A 110 9.62 4.89 3.29
C TYR A 110 8.45 3.93 3.52
N CYS A 111 8.47 2.71 2.99
CA CYS A 111 7.45 1.69 3.24
C CYS A 111 7.28 1.36 4.72
N PHE A 112 8.34 1.40 5.55
CA PHE A 112 8.20 1.20 7.00
C PHE A 112 7.33 2.27 7.67
N THR A 113 7.33 3.49 7.13
CA THR A 113 6.48 4.57 7.67
C THR A 113 4.98 4.31 7.43
N TRP A 114 4.62 3.40 6.52
CA TRP A 114 3.22 3.10 6.25
C TRP A 114 2.52 2.38 7.40
N LEU A 115 3.21 1.59 8.22
CA LEU A 115 2.60 0.95 9.38
C LEU A 115 2.04 2.00 10.37
N PRO A 116 2.83 2.95 10.90
CA PRO A 116 2.29 3.98 11.80
C PRO A 116 1.32 4.92 11.09
N VAL A 117 1.54 5.27 9.82
CA VAL A 117 0.61 6.09 9.04
C VAL A 117 -0.75 5.42 8.87
N THR A 118 -0.78 4.10 8.66
CA THR A 118 -2.01 3.34 8.49
C THR A 118 -2.79 3.27 9.80
N ILE A 119 -2.11 2.98 10.90
CA ILE A 119 -2.72 2.98 12.25
C ILE A 119 -3.29 4.37 12.59
N ALA A 120 -2.53 5.44 12.37
CA ALA A 120 -2.99 6.81 12.60
C ALA A 120 -4.18 7.17 11.67
N GLY A 121 -4.11 6.74 10.41
CA GLY A 121 -5.17 6.97 9.43
C GLY A 121 -6.49 6.32 9.81
N ILE A 122 -6.46 5.10 10.36
CA ILE A 122 -7.65 4.41 10.85
C ILE A 122 -8.18 5.08 12.12
N LYS A 123 -7.30 5.41 13.08
CA LYS A 123 -7.67 6.07 14.33
C LYS A 123 -8.38 7.40 14.09
N ASP A 124 -7.88 8.19 13.16
CA ASP A 124 -8.39 9.53 12.87
C ASP A 124 -9.41 9.57 11.72
N ALA A 125 -9.89 8.42 11.23
CA ALA A 125 -10.82 8.34 10.11
C ALA A 125 -12.14 9.11 10.35
N GLY A 126 -12.57 9.25 11.61
CA GLY A 126 -13.75 10.03 12.00
C GLY A 126 -13.53 11.53 12.10
N ARG A 127 -12.27 12.03 12.09
CA ARG A 127 -11.97 13.46 12.22
C ARG A 127 -12.15 14.14 10.87
N LYS A 128 -13.10 15.08 10.80
CA LYS A 128 -13.40 15.87 9.59
C LYS A 128 -12.84 17.30 9.66
N GLU A 129 -11.95 17.57 10.60
CA GLU A 129 -11.28 18.87 10.69
C GLU A 129 -10.24 18.97 9.57
N TRP A 130 -10.64 19.65 8.50
CA TRP A 130 -9.78 19.87 7.35
C TRP A 130 -9.02 21.18 7.53
N ILE A 131 -7.70 21.08 7.68
CA ILE A 131 -6.83 22.23 7.42
C ILE A 131 -6.93 22.51 5.93
N HIS A 132 -7.55 23.64 5.59
CA HIS A 132 -7.69 24.05 4.20
C HIS A 132 -6.29 24.28 3.62
N THR A 133 -5.95 23.53 2.57
CA THR A 133 -4.69 23.74 1.85
C THR A 133 -4.83 25.07 1.12
N ARG A 134 -4.13 26.13 1.55
CA ARG A 134 -4.18 27.41 0.84
C ARG A 134 -3.52 27.22 -0.52
N HIS A 135 -4.32 27.33 -1.59
CA HIS A 135 -3.81 27.37 -2.95
C HIS A 135 -3.15 28.74 -3.16
N THR A 136 -1.84 28.82 -2.90
CA THR A 136 -1.05 30.05 -3.04
C THR A 136 -0.38 30.19 -4.40
N ARG A 137 -0.48 29.15 -5.25
CA ARG A 137 0.08 29.14 -6.60
C ARG A 137 -0.98 28.68 -7.57
N ASP A 138 -1.19 29.50 -8.59
CA ASP A 138 -1.97 29.14 -9.78
C ASP A 138 -0.98 28.69 -10.85
N ILE A 139 -1.16 27.48 -11.38
CA ILE A 139 -0.29 26.93 -12.44
C ILE A 139 -1.13 26.96 -13.71
N SER A 140 -0.69 27.73 -14.70
CA SER A 140 -1.38 27.80 -15.98
C SER A 140 -1.25 26.49 -16.75
N ILE A 141 -2.25 26.15 -17.56
CA ILE A 141 -2.22 24.93 -18.39
C ILE A 141 -0.99 24.90 -19.31
N ASP A 142 -0.57 26.07 -19.81
CA ASP A 142 0.63 26.25 -20.65
C ASP A 142 1.93 25.89 -19.92
N GLU A 143 1.99 26.08 -18.60
CA GLU A 143 3.16 25.74 -17.79
C GLU A 143 3.26 24.22 -17.58
N VAL A 144 2.11 23.52 -17.57
CA VAL A 144 2.04 22.05 -17.46
C VAL A 144 2.39 21.38 -18.77
N GLU A 145 1.96 21.92 -19.91
CA GLU A 145 2.25 21.35 -21.24
C GLU A 145 3.71 21.50 -21.68
N ARG A 146 4.49 22.39 -21.04
CA ARG A 146 5.92 22.61 -21.34
C ARG A 146 6.89 21.75 -20.52
N LEU A 147 6.40 20.98 -19.54
CA LEU A 147 7.18 20.06 -18.69
C LEU A 147 7.24 18.65 -19.29
#